data_AF-A0A524GLT8-F1
#
_entry.id   AF-A0A524GLT8-F1
#
_cell.length_a   1.000
_cell.length_b   1.000
_cell.length_c   1.000
_cell.angle_alpha   90.00
_cell.angle_beta   90.00
_cell.angle_gamma   90.00
#
_symmetry.space_group_name_H-M   'P 1'
#
loop_
_entity.id
_entity.type
_entity.pdbx_description
1 polymer ?
#
loop_
_entity_poly.entity_id
_entity_poly.type
_entity_poly.pdbx_seq_one_letter_code
_entity_poly.pdbx_strand_id
1 'polypeptide(L)'
;VRANFIYNMEKLLAEGAYVGIATHDSHLVWAGMSAVDRLGLDRDRYEFQMLLGVDPDLRKIILAEGHRLRVYVPFGRDWYPYSMRRLRENPSVARHVMRAMLPFSRPA
;
A
#
# COMPACT_ATOMS: atom_id res chain seq x y z
N VAL A 1 -1.39 -15.49 0.47
CA VAL A 1 -0.95 -14.15 0.95
C VAL A 1 -2.00 -13.08 0.68
N ARG A 2 -2.33 -12.74 -0.58
CA ARG A 2 -3.36 -11.71 -0.89
C ARG A 2 -4.70 -11.95 -0.19
N ALA A 3 -5.23 -13.17 -0.27
CA ALA A 3 -6.50 -13.52 0.39
C ALA A 3 -6.47 -13.25 1.91
N ASN A 4 -5.39 -13.67 2.59
CA ASN A 4 -5.24 -13.42 4.04
C ASN A 4 -5.05 -11.94 4.35
N PHE A 5 -4.37 -11.18 3.48
CA PHE A 5 -4.25 -9.73 3.64
C PHE A 5 -5.64 -9.08 3.63
N ILE A 6 -6.46 -9.40 2.61
CA ILE A 6 -7.83 -8.88 2.49
C ILE A 6 -8.66 -9.31 3.69
N TYR A 7 -8.66 -10.60 4.03
CA TYR A 7 -9.40 -11.12 5.18
C TYR A 7 -9.08 -10.37 6.48
N ASN A 8 -7.79 -10.22 6.81
CA ASN A 8 -7.38 -9.53 8.04
C ASN A 8 -7.68 -8.04 7.99
N MET A 9 -7.44 -7.37 6.87
CA MET A 9 -7.76 -5.97 6.66
C MET A 9 -9.25 -5.71 6.88
N GLU A 10 -10.12 -6.50 6.24
CA GLU A 10 -11.58 -6.37 6.38
C GLU A 10 -12.04 -6.64 7.81
N LYS A 11 -11.48 -7.67 8.46
CA LYS A 11 -11.79 -7.95 9.88
C LYS A 11 -11.42 -6.76 10.77
N LEU A 12 -10.22 -6.21 10.63
CA LEU A 12 -9.77 -5.07 11.44
C LEU A 12 -10.63 -3.82 11.21
N LEU A 13 -10.96 -3.54 9.94
CA LEU A 13 -11.84 -2.42 9.57
C LEU A 13 -13.25 -2.59 10.16
N ALA A 14 -13.83 -3.80 10.07
CA ALA A 14 -15.17 -4.08 10.57
C ALA A 14 -15.27 -4.00 12.10
N GLU A 15 -14.21 -4.36 12.82
CA GLU A 15 -14.12 -4.23 14.29
C GLU A 15 -13.77 -2.79 14.74
N GLY A 16 -13.67 -1.83 13.81
CA GLY A 16 -13.49 -0.42 14.09
C GLY A 16 -12.06 0.03 14.40
N ALA A 17 -11.05 -0.84 14.22
CA ALA A 17 -9.65 -0.46 14.37
C ALA A 17 -9.23 0.54 13.29
N TYR A 18 -8.27 1.43 13.62
CA TYR A 18 -7.64 2.27 12.60
C TYR A 18 -6.64 1.46 11.79
N VAL A 19 -6.88 1.29 10.49
CA VAL A 19 -6.06 0.42 9.63
C VAL A 19 -5.21 1.24 8.66
N GLY A 20 -3.90 1.00 8.71
CA GLY A 20 -2.95 1.42 7.67
C GLY A 20 -2.84 0.36 6.59
N ILE A 21 -3.44 0.60 5.42
CA ILE A 21 -3.40 -0.32 4.27
C ILE A 21 -2.09 -0.11 3.52
N ALA A 22 -1.02 -0.75 4.01
CA ALA A 22 0.35 -0.57 3.53
C ALA A 22 0.70 -1.53 2.38
N THR A 23 0.56 -1.09 1.13
CA THR A 23 0.81 -1.93 -0.05
C THR A 23 1.04 -1.11 -1.32
N HIS A 24 1.77 -1.68 -2.28
CA HIS A 24 1.86 -1.19 -3.68
C HIS A 24 1.16 -2.13 -4.65
N ASP A 25 0.53 -3.20 -4.15
CA ASP A 25 -0.22 -4.12 -4.97
C ASP A 25 -1.59 -3.50 -5.29
N SER A 26 -1.79 -3.06 -6.53
CA SER A 26 -3.03 -2.40 -6.96
C SER A 26 -4.28 -3.23 -6.65
N HIS A 27 -4.22 -4.56 -6.77
CA HIS A 27 -5.33 -5.43 -6.40
C HIS A 27 -5.71 -5.28 -4.92
N LEU A 28 -4.73 -5.13 -4.03
CA LEU A 28 -5.00 -4.94 -2.60
C LEU A 28 -5.47 -3.51 -2.29
N VAL A 29 -5.01 -2.51 -3.05
CA VAL A 29 -5.53 -1.14 -2.95
C VAL A 29 -7.00 -1.10 -3.32
N TRP A 30 -7.38 -1.70 -4.46
CA TRP A 30 -8.78 -1.76 -4.89
C TRP A 30 -9.67 -2.53 -3.93
N ALA A 31 -9.19 -3.66 -3.40
CA ALA A 31 -9.90 -4.39 -2.35
C ALA A 31 -10.09 -3.53 -1.08
N GLY A 32 -9.08 -2.75 -0.70
CA GLY A 32 -9.17 -1.78 0.40
C GLY A 32 -10.23 -0.72 0.15
N MET A 33 -10.23 -0.09 -1.03
CA MET A 33 -11.22 0.92 -1.43
C MET A 33 -12.64 0.35 -1.41
N SER A 34 -12.84 -0.85 -1.95
CA SER A 34 -14.13 -1.53 -1.93
C SER A 34 -14.59 -1.87 -0.50
N ALA A 35 -13.66 -2.31 0.36
CA ALA A 35 -13.99 -2.64 1.75
C ALA A 35 -14.42 -1.40 2.55
N VAL A 36 -13.72 -0.27 2.42
CA VAL A 36 -14.07 0.95 3.15
C VAL A 36 -15.38 1.57 2.64
N ASP A 37 -15.67 1.46 1.34
CA ASP A 37 -16.94 1.89 0.75
C ASP A 37 -18.10 1.01 1.25
N ARG A 38 -17.95 -0.32 1.15
CA ARG A 38 -18.94 -1.30 1.63
C ARG A 38 -19.24 -1.17 3.13
N LEU A 39 -18.24 -0.81 3.94
CA LEU A 39 -18.39 -0.60 5.37
C LEU A 39 -18.85 0.83 5.73
N GLY A 40 -18.97 1.73 4.76
CA GLY A 40 -19.38 3.12 4.99
C GLY A 40 -18.43 3.90 5.90
N LEU A 41 -17.11 3.63 5.81
CA LEU A 41 -16.14 4.23 6.72
C LEU A 41 -15.74 5.64 6.29
N ASP A 42 -15.75 6.55 7.27
CA ASP A 42 -15.21 7.89 7.12
C ASP A 42 -13.71 7.84 6.80
N ARG A 43 -13.25 8.84 6.02
CA ARG A 43 -11.87 8.89 5.52
C ARG A 43 -10.84 9.00 6.64
N ASP A 44 -11.21 9.39 7.85
CA ASP A 44 -10.33 9.50 9.02
C ASP A 44 -10.23 8.22 9.85
N ARG A 45 -10.90 7.13 9.44
CA ARG A 45 -10.85 5.81 10.10
C ARG A 45 -9.78 4.88 9.55
N TYR A 46 -9.12 5.25 8.46
CA TYR A 46 -8.09 4.45 7.80
C TYR A 46 -7.15 5.35 6.98
N GLU A 47 -6.08 4.75 6.47
CA GLU A 47 -5.23 5.37 5.46
C GLU A 47 -4.57 4.32 4.57
N PHE A 48 -4.27 4.69 3.33
CA PHE A 48 -3.33 3.93 2.50
C PHE A 48 -1.90 4.32 2.82
N GLN A 49 -0.96 3.39 2.72
CA GLN A 49 0.45 3.66 2.98
C GLN A 49 1.35 3.09 1.88
N MET A 50 2.34 3.87 1.45
CA MET A 50 3.30 3.50 0.41
C MET A 50 4.72 3.94 0.74
N LEU A 51 5.72 3.25 0.20
CA LEU A 51 7.14 3.63 0.30
C LEU A 51 7.45 4.75 -0.68
N LEU A 52 8.28 5.72 -0.33
CA LEU A 52 8.76 6.75 -1.26
C LEU A 52 9.36 6.15 -2.54
N GLY A 53 9.04 6.74 -3.70
CA GLY A 53 9.61 6.37 -5.01
C GLY A 53 8.95 5.18 -5.72
N VAL A 54 7.98 4.50 -5.11
CA VAL A 54 7.27 3.35 -5.72
C VAL A 54 5.87 3.75 -6.21
N ASP A 55 5.54 3.36 -7.44
CA ASP A 55 4.25 3.52 -8.11
C ASP A 55 3.58 4.89 -7.88
N PRO A 56 4.12 5.98 -8.48
CA PRO A 56 3.57 7.31 -8.31
C PRO A 56 2.17 7.48 -8.92
N ASP A 57 1.79 6.65 -9.89
CA ASP A 57 0.49 6.76 -10.56
C ASP A 57 -0.63 6.16 -9.69
N LEU A 58 -0.38 5.03 -9.03
CA LEU A 58 -1.34 4.48 -8.06
C LEU A 58 -1.58 5.45 -6.89
N ARG A 59 -0.56 6.22 -6.48
CA ARG A 59 -0.76 7.28 -5.47
C ARG A 59 -1.68 8.38 -5.95
N LYS A 60 -1.50 8.85 -7.19
CA LYS A 60 -2.37 9.88 -7.77
C LYS A 60 -3.81 9.40 -7.81
N ILE A 61 -4.03 8.14 -8.18
CA ILE A 61 -5.35 7.50 -8.17
C ILE A 61 -5.94 7.51 -6.76
N ILE A 62 -5.21 7.01 -5.75
CA ILE A 62 -5.69 6.99 -4.35
C ILE A 62 -6.11 8.40 -3.88
N LEU A 63 -5.28 9.40 -4.17
CA LEU A 63 -5.54 10.79 -3.80
C LEU A 63 -6.71 11.40 -4.58
N ALA A 64 -6.85 11.08 -5.87
CA ALA A 64 -7.95 11.58 -6.72
C ALA A 64 -9.31 11.05 -6.26
N GLU A 65 -9.36 9.83 -5.75
CA GLU A 65 -10.55 9.22 -5.12
C GLU A 65 -10.82 9.75 -3.69
N GLY A 66 -10.03 10.73 -3.23
CA GLY A 66 -10.22 11.41 -1.94
C GLY A 66 -9.83 10.57 -0.72
N HIS A 67 -9.02 9.52 -0.91
CA HIS A 67 -8.53 8.72 0.21
C HIS A 67 -7.28 9.33 0.85
N ARG A 68 -7.09 9.08 2.16
CA ARG A 68 -5.86 9.45 2.86
C ARG A 68 -4.71 8.55 2.44
N LEU A 69 -3.55 9.16 2.18
CA LEU A 69 -2.32 8.47 1.81
C LEU A 69 -1.15 8.96 2.69
N ARG A 70 -0.41 8.04 3.28
CA ARG A 70 0.86 8.30 3.98
C ARG A 70 2.03 7.71 3.21
N VAL A 71 3.09 8.49 3.03
CA VAL A 71 4.33 8.02 2.40
C VAL A 71 5.39 7.76 3.46
N TYR A 72 5.93 6.53 3.49
CA TYR A 72 7.11 6.18 4.26
C TYR A 72 8.35 6.73 3.57
N VAL A 73 8.99 7.71 4.21
CA VAL A 73 10.18 8.41 3.71
C VAL A 73 11.40 7.99 4.52
N PRO A 74 12.30 7.15 3.98
CA PRO A 74 13.58 6.88 4.61
C PRO A 74 14.47 8.14 4.56
N PHE A 75 15.24 8.40 5.62
CA PHE A 75 16.11 9.58 5.74
C PHE A 75 17.41 9.26 6.50
N GLY A 76 18.40 10.18 6.45
CA GLY A 76 19.71 10.04 7.11
C GLY A 76 20.83 9.59 6.16
N ARG A 77 22.11 9.76 6.52
CA ARG A 77 23.27 9.52 5.61
C ARG A 77 23.32 8.11 5.02
N ASP A 78 22.97 7.10 5.82
CA ASP A 78 23.10 5.69 5.47
C ASP A 78 21.76 5.02 5.08
N TRP A 79 20.76 5.82 4.70
CA TRP A 79 19.43 5.33 4.34
C TRP A 79 19.47 4.30 3.19
N TYR A 80 20.32 4.55 2.18
CA TYR A 80 20.41 3.71 0.99
C TYR A 80 21.06 2.35 1.27
N PRO A 81 22.26 2.28 1.91
CA PRO A 81 22.82 1.01 2.38
C PRO A 81 21.87 0.20 3.26
N TYR A 82 21.14 0.85 4.17
CA TYR A 82 20.18 0.20 5.05
C TYR A 82 19.01 -0.43 4.27
N SER A 83 18.37 0.33 3.38
CA SER A 83 17.27 -0.17 2.55
C SER A 83 17.72 -1.32 1.65
N MET A 84 18.89 -1.22 1.03
CA MET A 84 19.46 -2.27 0.18
C MET A 84 19.83 -3.53 0.96
N ARG A 85 20.22 -3.42 2.23
CA ARG A 85 20.43 -4.60 3.10
C ARG A 85 19.12 -5.31 3.39
N ARG A 86 18.08 -4.58 3.82
CA ARG A 86 16.75 -5.14 4.12
C ARG A 86 16.10 -5.81 2.92
N LEU A 87 16.29 -5.24 1.71
CA LEU A 87 15.83 -5.83 0.45
C LEU A 87 16.55 -7.15 0.14
N ARG A 88 17.87 -7.20 0.30
CA ARG A 88 18.67 -8.42 0.05
C ARG A 88 18.36 -9.54 1.05
N GLU A 89 18.12 -9.19 2.30
CA GLU A 89 17.70 -10.14 3.35
C GLU A 89 16.30 -10.72 3.10
N ASN A 90 15.48 -10.08 2.25
CA ASN A 90 14.11 -10.51 1.95
C ASN A 90 13.86 -10.61 0.42
N PRO A 91 14.33 -11.69 -0.25
CA PRO A 91 14.26 -11.82 -1.70
C PRO A 91 12.85 -11.72 -2.28
N SER A 92 11.85 -12.19 -1.54
CA SER A 92 10.43 -12.12 -1.92
C SER A 92 9.91 -10.68 -1.93
N VAL A 93 10.32 -9.85 -0.95
CA VAL A 93 9.97 -8.43 -0.85
C VAL A 93 10.66 -7.65 -1.97
N ALA A 94 11.94 -7.92 -2.24
CA ALA A 94 12.66 -7.30 -3.33
C ALA A 94 12.00 -7.56 -4.69
N ARG A 95 11.54 -8.80 -4.94
CA ARG A 95 10.78 -9.14 -6.15
C ARG A 95 9.47 -8.37 -6.25
N HIS A 96 8.75 -8.19 -5.14
CA HIS A 96 7.49 -7.47 -5.12
C HIS A 96 7.69 -5.97 -5.38
N VAL A 97 8.72 -5.36 -4.77
CA VAL A 97 9.09 -3.95 -5.01
C VAL A 97 9.53 -3.74 -6.45
N MET A 98 10.39 -4.61 -7.00
CA MET A 98 10.80 -4.52 -8.40
C MET A 98 9.62 -4.66 -9.36
N ARG A 99 8.66 -5.55 -9.07
CA ARG A 99 7.43 -5.68 -9.87
C ARG A 99 6.56 -4.42 -9.78
N ALA A 100 6.48 -3.78 -8.62
CA ALA A 100 5.72 -2.54 -8.43
C ALA A 100 6.42 -1.29 -9.01
N MET A 101 7.73 -1.37 -9.28
CA MET A 101 8.47 -0.33 -10.01
C MET A 101 8.30 -0.44 -11.53
N LEU A 102 7.90 -1.60 -12.04
CA LEU A 102 7.59 -1.79 -13.46
C LEU A 102 6.15 -1.33 -13.71
N PRO A 103 5.92 -0.27 -14.52
CA PRO A 103 4.58 0.21 -14.80
C PRO A 103 3.77 -0.90 -15.47
N PHE A 104 2.65 -1.30 -14.86
CA PHE A 104 1.72 -2.22 -15.50
C PHE A 104 0.81 -1.40 -16.42
N SER A 105 0.84 -1.74 -17.71
CA SER A 105 -0.03 -1.19 -18.75
C SER A 105 -1.50 -1.29 -18.34
N ARG A 106 -2.24 -0.19 -18.52
CA ARG A 106 -3.69 -0.09 -18.33
C ARG A 106 -4.40 -1.32 -18.94
N PRO A 107 -5.33 -2.00 -18.24
CA PRO A 107 -6.35 -2.75 -18.95
C PRO A 107 -7.22 -1.73 -19.69
N ALA A 108 -7.46 -2.00 -20.98
CA ALA A 108 -8.40 -1.28 -21.83
C ALA A 108 -9.85 -1.48 -21.37
#